data_AF-A0A645FF34-F1
#
_entry.id   AF-A0A645FF34-F1
#
_cell.length_a   1.000
_cell.length_b   1.000
_cell.length_c   1.000
_cell.angle_alpha   90.00
_cell.angle_beta   90.00
_cell.angle_gamma   90.00
#
_symmetry.space_group_name_H-M   'P 1'
#
loop_
_entity.id
_entity.type
_entity.pdbx_description
1 polymer ?
#
loop_
_entity_poly.entity_id
_entity_poly.type
_entity_poly.pdbx_seq_one_letter_code
_entity_poly.pdbx_strand_id
1 'polypeptide(L)' 'MRNGAPKVPFPPLKQDIRFTVRRDRVAEVYAVSPDFQERKKLDFQFADGHCSVTLPKEYLKAYTLVFIR' A
#
# COMPACT_ATOMS: atom_id res chain seq x y z
N MET A 1 -34.47 2.54 -8.38
CA MET A 1 -33.68 1.50 -7.69
C MET A 1 -32.59 1.02 -8.64
N ARG A 2 -31.30 1.13 -8.30
CA ARG A 2 -30.22 0.52 -9.11
C ARG A 2 -29.95 -0.88 -8.54
N ASN A 3 -30.78 -1.85 -8.91
CA ASN A 3 -30.54 -3.27 -8.64
C ASN A 3 -29.77 -3.86 -9.83
N GLY A 4 -28.45 -3.94 -9.70
CA GLY A 4 -27.58 -4.61 -10.66
C GLY A 4 -26.18 -4.70 -10.09
N ALA A 5 -25.52 -5.85 -10.27
CA ALA A 5 -24.12 -6.00 -9.91
C ALA A 5 -23.29 -4.93 -10.63
N PRO A 6 -22.27 -4.36 -9.98
CA PRO A 6 -21.40 -3.38 -10.61
C PRO A 6 -20.75 -4.01 -11.85
N LYS A 7 -20.72 -3.26 -12.97
CA LYS A 7 -20.04 -3.70 -14.22
C LYS A 7 -18.57 -4.04 -13.98
N VAL A 8 -17.95 -3.41 -12.98
CA VAL A 8 -16.58 -3.67 -12.54
C VAL A 8 -16.64 -4.06 -11.05
N PRO A 9 -16.37 -5.32 -10.69
CA PRO A 9 -16.49 -5.79 -9.31
C PRO A 9 -15.43 -5.16 -8.39
N PHE A 10 -14.24 -4.85 -8.92
CA PHE A 10 -13.13 -4.24 -8.19
C PHE A 10 -12.59 -3.04 -8.99
N PRO A 11 -13.17 -1.84 -8.82
CA PRO A 11 -12.66 -0.67 -9.51
C PRO A 11 -11.25 -0.33 -9.01
N PRO A 12 -10.36 0.17 -9.89
CA PRO A 12 -9.02 0.56 -9.48
C PRO A 12 -9.06 1.71 -8.48
N LEU A 13 -8.07 1.74 -7.60
CA LEU A 13 -7.87 2.86 -6.69
C LEU A 13 -7.59 4.15 -7.48
N LYS A 14 -8.19 5.26 -7.01
CA LYS A 14 -8.00 6.59 -7.63
C LYS A 14 -6.81 7.34 -7.03
N GLN A 15 -6.45 7.01 -5.80
CA GLN A 15 -5.47 7.71 -4.98
C GLN A 15 -4.61 6.71 -4.22
N ASP A 16 -3.41 7.15 -3.84
CA ASP A 16 -2.47 6.37 -3.06
C ASP A 16 -3.00 6.12 -1.65
N ILE A 17 -2.52 5.04 -1.04
CA ILE A 17 -2.86 4.70 0.34
C ILE A 17 -1.74 5.23 1.24
N ARG A 18 -2.09 6.12 2.16
CA ARG A 18 -1.19 6.55 3.23
C ARG A 18 -1.61 5.93 4.54
N PHE A 19 -0.66 5.39 5.29
CA PHE A 19 -0.91 4.85 6.62
C PHE A 19 0.30 5.09 7.53
N THR A 20 0.05 5.05 8.84
CA THR A 20 1.07 5.27 9.87
C THR A 20 1.05 4.13 10.86
N VAL A 21 2.23 3.62 11.22
CA VAL A 21 2.39 2.55 12.22
C VAL A 21 3.45 2.93 13.24
N ARG A 22 3.30 2.47 14.48
CA ARG A 22 4.31 2.65 15.53
C ARG A 22 5.48 1.67 15.34
N ARG A 23 6.70 2.19 15.38
CA ARG A 23 7.96 1.44 15.24
C ARG A 23 9.07 2.12 16.03
N ASP A 24 9.96 1.33 16.61
CA ASP A 24 11.12 1.87 17.34
C ASP A 24 12.23 2.35 16.38
N ARG A 25 12.35 1.68 15.23
CA ARG A 25 13.27 2.03 14.14
C ARG A 25 12.69 1.56 12.81
N VAL A 26 13.03 2.26 11.73
CA VAL A 26 12.77 1.83 10.36
C VAL A 26 13.98 2.17 9.51
N ALA A 27 14.55 1.15 8.89
CA ALA A 27 15.63 1.28 7.92
C ALA A 27 15.06 1.31 6.50
N GLU A 28 14.10 0.44 6.20
CA GLU A 28 13.61 0.25 4.84
C GLU A 28 12.15 -0.19 4.80
N VAL A 29 11.43 0.22 3.75
CA VAL A 29 10.04 -0.16 3.51
C VAL A 29 9.87 -0.67 2.09
N TYR A 30 9.16 -1.78 1.94
CA TYR A 30 8.96 -2.47 0.66
C TYR A 30 7.51 -2.89 0.45
N ALA A 31 7.01 -2.78 -0.78
CA ALA A 31 5.79 -3.44 -1.24
C ALA A 31 6.12 -4.79 -1.89
N VAL A 32 5.30 -5.80 -1.59
CA VAL A 32 5.36 -7.16 -2.16
C VAL A 32 3.95 -7.59 -2.55
N SER A 33 3.80 -8.10 -3.77
CA SER A 33 2.51 -8.58 -4.29
C SER A 33 2.77 -9.68 -5.32
N PRO A 34 1.83 -10.62 -5.53
CA PRO A 34 1.87 -11.49 -6.70
C PRO A 34 1.69 -10.72 -8.01
N ASP A 35 1.18 -9.49 -7.96
CA ASP A 35 0.83 -8.68 -9.13
C ASP A 35 2.05 -8.01 -9.81
N PHE A 36 3.24 -8.13 -9.22
CA PHE A 36 4.51 -7.65 -9.77
C PHE A 36 5.68 -8.53 -9.31
N GLN A 37 6.73 -8.57 -10.12
CA GLN A 37 7.98 -9.24 -9.74
C GLN A 37 8.81 -8.36 -8.81
N GLU A 38 9.55 -9.03 -7.92
CA GLU A 38 10.48 -8.42 -6.96
C GLU A 38 9.83 -7.50 -5.91
N ARG A 39 10.64 -6.99 -4.98
CA ARG A 39 10.20 -6.03 -3.95
C ARG A 39 10.29 -4.62 -4.51
N LYS A 40 9.26 -3.80 -4.32
CA LYS A 40 9.29 -2.37 -4.68
C LYS A 40 9.60 -1.54 -3.45
N LYS A 41 10.69 -0.78 -3.46
CA LYS A 41 11.01 0.14 -2.36
C LYS A 41 9.95 1.24 -2.28
N LEU A 42 9.52 1.57 -1.07
CA LEU A 42 8.55 2.64 -0.81
C LEU A 42 9.21 3.79 -0.07
N ASP A 43 8.73 5.00 -0.37
CA ASP A 43 9.05 6.18 0.40
C ASP A 43 8.32 6.14 1.75
N PHE A 44 9.04 6.53 2.80
CA PHE A 44 8.48 6.63 4.13
C PHE A 44 9.09 7.81 4.89
N GLN A 45 8.34 8.30 5.88
CA GLN A 45 8.79 9.28 6.85
C GLN A 45 8.79 8.62 8.22
N PHE A 46 9.86 8.80 8.99
CA PHE A 46 9.97 8.31 10.34
C PHE A 46 10.21 9.47 11.30
N ALA A 47 9.30 9.67 12.25
CA ALA A 47 9.38 10.72 13.27
C ALA A 47 8.66 10.25 14.54
N ASP A 48 9.22 10.55 15.71
CA ASP A 48 8.62 10.31 17.03
C ASP A 48 8.12 8.86 17.26
N GLY A 49 8.83 7.86 16.71
CA GLY A 49 8.44 6.44 16.83
C GLY A 49 7.28 6.04 15.90
N HIS A 50 6.94 6.88 14.93
CA HIS A 50 5.91 6.64 13.93
C HIS A 50 6.51 6.60 12.53
N CYS A 51 6.17 5.55 11.78
CA CYS A 51 6.52 5.39 10.38
C CYS A 51 5.27 5.64 9.51
N SER A 52 5.31 6.69 8.70
CA SER A 52 4.29 7.01 7.72
C SER A 52 4.74 6.53 6.34
N VAL A 53 3.95 5.66 5.72
CA VAL A 53 4.25 5.04 4.42
C VAL A 53 3.19 5.48 3.41
N THR A 54 3.62 5.74 2.18
CA THR A 54 2.72 5.91 1.03
C THR A 54 2.87 4.71 0.10
N LEU A 55 1.78 3.95 -0.09
CA LEU A 55 1.69 2.88 -1.06
C LEU A 55 1.03 3.45 -2.34
N PRO A 56 1.76 3.48 -3.48
CA PRO A 56 1.18 3.88 -4.76
C PRO A 56 -0.05 3.04 -5.11
N LYS A 57 -1.09 3.68 -5.59
CA LYS A 57 -2.36 3.03 -5.93
C LYS A 57 -2.21 1.92 -6.97
N GLU A 58 -1.24 2.05 -7.88
CA GLU A 58 -0.94 1.06 -8.92
C GLU A 58 -0.40 -0.25 -8.34
N TYR A 59 0.09 -0.19 -7.10
CA TYR A 59 0.66 -1.35 -6.42
C TYR A 59 -0.39 -2.18 -5.69
N LEU A 60 -1.66 -1.75 -5.59
CA LEU A 60 -2.74 -2.58 -5.03
C LEU A 60 -3.74 -2.98 -6.13
N LYS A 61 -3.59 -4.20 -6.67
CA LYS A 61 -4.56 -4.79 -7.61
C LYS A 61 -5.42 -5.85 -6.92
N ALA A 62 -4.82 -6.95 -6.47
CA ALA A 62 -5.51 -7.98 -5.68
C ALA A 62 -5.19 -7.82 -4.19
N TYR A 63 -3.90 -7.93 -3.83
CA TYR A 63 -3.41 -7.65 -2.49
C TYR A 63 -1.93 -7.28 -2.52
N THR A 64 -1.50 -6.51 -1.52
CA THR A 64 -0.12 -6.07 -1.39
C THR A 64 0.27 -6.05 0.08
N LEU A 65 1.40 -6.67 0.38
CA LEU A 65 2.01 -6.67 1.70
C LEU A 65 3.06 -5.56 1.75
N VAL A 66 3.01 -4.75 2.81
CA VAL A 66 4.06 -3.79 3.10
C VAL A 66 4.97 -4.35 4.18
N PHE A 67 6.22 -4.60 3.83
CA PHE A 67 7.26 -5.05 4.74
C PHE A 67 8.05 -3.84 5.25
N ILE A 68 8.06 -3.65 6.57
CA ILE A 68 8.75 -2.54 7.24
C ILE A 68 9.87 -3.17 8.07
N ARG A 69 11.12 -2.84 7.74
CA ARG A 69 12.33 -3.37 8.38
C ARG A 69 13.04 -2.31 9.21
#